data_AF-A0A935RPY9-F1
#
_entry.id   AF-A0A935RPY9-F1
#
_cell.length_a   1.000
_cell.length_b   1.000
_cell.length_c   1.000
_cell.angle_alpha   90.00
_cell.angle_beta   90.00
_cell.angle_gamma   90.00
#
_symmetry.space_group_name_H-M   'P 1'
#
loop_
_entity.id
_entity.type
_entity.pdbx_description
1 polymer ?
#
loop_
_entity_poly.entity_id
_entity_poly.type
_entity_poly.pdbx_seq_one_letter_code
_entity_poly.pdbx_strand_id
1 'polypeptide(L)' 'MTITKRLLDISPRPTLRLTEISRLIKKHRIITPAPSRPTLISLCENGTFETVGQGPTRFGWLVYEDSFLKWVRSLSK' A
#
# COMPACT_ATOMS: atom_id res chain seq x y z
N MET A 1 -9.50 15.97 -30.66
CA MET A 1 -9.03 15.60 -29.32
C MET A 1 -8.44 14.20 -29.39
N THR A 2 -7.12 14.09 -29.39
CA THR A 2 -6.37 12.85 -29.70
C THR A 2 -6.24 11.96 -28.47
N ILE A 3 -6.56 10.67 -28.65
CA ILE A 3 -6.57 9.57 -27.67
C ILE A 3 -5.25 9.44 -26.89
N THR A 4 -4.14 9.94 -27.45
CA THR A 4 -2.80 9.88 -26.88
C THR A 4 -2.62 10.64 -25.56
N LYS A 5 -3.40 11.71 -25.29
CA LYS A 5 -3.32 12.42 -24.00
C LYS A 5 -3.82 11.58 -22.82
N ARG A 6 -4.80 10.68 -23.03
CA ARG A 6 -5.33 9.82 -21.98
C ARG A 6 -4.34 8.74 -21.52
N LEU A 7 -3.45 8.28 -22.41
CA LEU A 7 -2.46 7.24 -22.09
C LEU A 7 -1.31 7.77 -21.21
N LEU A 8 -0.97 9.05 -21.33
CA LEU A 8 0.08 9.70 -20.54
C LEU A 8 -0.38 10.08 -19.12
N ASP A 9 -1.69 10.20 -18.89
CA ASP A 9 -2.29 10.43 -17.57
C ASP A 9 -2.43 9.14 -16.73
N ILE A 10 -2.22 7.97 -17.35
CA ILE A 10 -2.14 6.69 -16.63
C ILE A 10 -0.70 6.56 -16.12
N SER A 11 -0.31 7.41 -15.16
CA SER A 11 0.85 7.09 -14.35
C SER A 11 0.49 5.87 -13.51
N PRO A 12 1.09 4.69 -13.73
CA PRO A 12 0.78 3.53 -12.91
C PRO A 12 1.26 3.82 -11.50
N ARG A 13 0.33 4.12 -10.57
CA ARG A 13 0.66 4.26 -9.15
C ARG A 13 1.31 2.95 -8.72
N PRO A 14 2.57 2.95 -8.23
CA PRO A 14 3.23 1.73 -7.82
C PRO A 14 2.45 1.10 -6.65
N THR A 15 2.38 -0.22 -6.67
CA THR A 15 1.59 -1.01 -5.71
C THR A 15 2.48 -2.03 -5.04
N LEU A 16 2.26 -2.20 -3.73
CA LEU A 16 3.01 -3.09 -2.86
C LEU A 16 2.12 -4.22 -2.37
N ARG A 17 2.67 -5.43 -2.33
CA ARG A 17 2.01 -6.57 -1.68
C ARG A 17 2.18 -6.48 -0.17
N LEU A 18 1.24 -7.03 0.59
CA LEU A 18 1.36 -7.13 2.05
C LEU A 18 2.65 -7.80 2.53
N THR A 19 3.13 -8.81 1.80
CA THR A 19 4.40 -9.48 2.12
C THR A 19 5.58 -8.52 2.02
N GLU A 20 5.56 -7.64 1.02
CA GLU A 20 6.60 -6.64 0.80
C GLU A 20 6.53 -5.52 1.83
N ILE A 21 5.33 -5.06 2.17
CA ILE A 21 5.10 -4.12 3.28
C ILE A 21 5.66 -4.69 4.58
N SER A 22 5.33 -5.94 4.93
CA SER A 22 5.86 -6.59 6.13
C SER A 22 7.39 -6.67 6.12
N ARG A 23 7.98 -6.97 4.95
CA ARG A 23 9.44 -6.99 4.77
C ARG A 23 10.06 -5.60 4.96
N LEU A 24 9.46 -4.55 4.41
CA LEU A 24 9.90 -3.17 4.53
C LEU A 24 9.83 -2.69 5.98
N ILE A 25 8.72 -2.96 6.67
CA ILE A 25 8.56 -2.60 8.09
C ILE A 25 9.64 -3.27 8.94
N LYS A 26 9.93 -4.56 8.72
CA LYS A 26 10.99 -5.28 9.43
C LYS A 26 12.39 -4.75 9.09
N LYS A 27 12.67 -4.53 7.80
CA LYS A 27 13.98 -4.06 7.32
C LYS A 27 14.32 -2.67 7.84
N HIS A 28 13.35 -1.75 7.77
CA HIS A 28 13.53 -0.35 8.18
C HIS A 28 13.13 -0.10 9.64
N ARG A 29 12.70 -1.14 10.37
CA ARG A 29 12.22 -1.07 11.77
C ARG A 29 11.20 0.05 11.99
N ILE A 30 10.27 0.22 11.05
CA ILE A 30 9.28 1.31 11.06
C ILE A 30 8.39 1.24 12.30
N ILE A 31 7.95 0.02 12.66
CA ILE A 31 7.20 -0.27 13.88
C ILE A 31 7.80 -1.52 14.52
N THR A 32 8.01 -1.49 15.83
CA THR A 32 8.51 -2.62 16.62
C THR A 32 7.55 -2.90 17.79
N PRO A 33 6.98 -4.11 17.93
CA PRO A 33 7.13 -5.26 17.04
C PRO A 33 6.45 -5.05 15.67
N ALA A 34 7.01 -5.67 14.63
CA ALA A 34 6.43 -5.57 13.28
C ALA A 34 4.99 -6.13 13.28
N PRO A 35 4.02 -5.42 12.69
CA PRO A 35 2.63 -5.85 12.70
C PRO A 35 2.45 -7.21 12.03
N SER A 36 1.57 -8.02 12.62
CA SER A 36 1.24 -9.34 12.10
C SER A 36 0.50 -9.22 10.76
N ARG A 37 0.48 -10.30 9.96
CA ARG A 37 -0.27 -10.32 8.70
C ARG A 37 -1.76 -9.99 8.89
N PRO A 38 -2.47 -10.54 9.90
CA PRO A 38 -3.84 -10.12 10.22
C PRO A 38 -3.95 -8.62 10.51
N THR A 39 -3.04 -8.04 11.28
CA THR A 39 -3.05 -6.60 11.59
C THR A 39 -2.92 -5.75 10.31
N LEU A 40 -2.04 -6.14 9.39
CA LEU A 40 -1.88 -5.45 8.11
C LEU A 40 -3.14 -5.56 7.22
N ILE A 41 -3.85 -6.70 7.29
CA ILE A 41 -5.13 -6.88 6.58
C ILE A 41 -6.19 -5.95 7.19
N SER A 42 -6.31 -5.90 8.51
CA SER A 42 -7.27 -4.99 9.18
C SER A 42 -6.97 -3.52 8.86
N LEU A 43 -5.71 -3.12 8.66
CA LEU A 43 -5.37 -1.77 8.20
C LEU A 43 -5.82 -1.48 6.76
N CYS A 44 -5.87 -2.51 5.91
CA CYS A 44 -6.46 -2.40 4.57
C CYS A 44 -7.99 -2.29 4.66
N GLU A 45 -8.62 -3.12 5.47
CA GLU A 45 -10.08 -3.17 5.65
C GLU A 45 -10.62 -1.88 6.30
N ASN A 46 -9.89 -1.33 7.27
CA ASN A 46 -10.25 -0.08 7.95
C ASN A 46 -9.98 1.18 7.08
N GLY A 47 -9.46 1.02 5.85
CA GLY A 47 -9.17 2.13 4.94
C GLY A 47 -7.95 2.98 5.32
N THR A 48 -7.10 2.49 6.24
CA THR A 48 -5.83 3.17 6.55
C THR A 48 -4.86 3.05 5.38
N PHE A 49 -4.83 1.89 4.72
CA PHE A 49 -4.13 1.69 3.46
C PHE A 49 -5.08 1.84 2.29
N GLU A 50 -4.71 2.71 1.36
CA GLU A 50 -5.40 2.82 0.07
C GLU A 50 -5.00 1.61 -0.78
N THR A 51 -5.99 0.83 -1.20
CA THR A 51 -5.76 -0.43 -1.90
C THR A 51 -6.27 -0.39 -3.34
N VAL A 52 -5.73 -1.28 -4.17
CA VAL A 52 -6.18 -1.44 -5.54
C VAL A 52 -7.53 -2.16 -5.54
N GLY A 53 -8.60 -1.40 -5.73
CA GLY A 53 -9.98 -1.90 -5.68
C GLY A 53 -10.58 -1.82 -4.28
N GLN A 54 -11.67 -2.55 -4.04
CA GLN A 54 -12.38 -2.57 -2.76
C GLN A 54 -12.14 -3.85 -1.94
N GLY A 55 -11.14 -4.66 -2.30
CA GLY A 55 -10.91 -5.94 -1.63
C GLY A 55 -9.65 -6.67 -2.08
N PRO A 56 -9.41 -7.88 -1.55
CA PRO A 56 -8.26 -8.69 -1.91
C PRO A 56 -8.35 -9.13 -3.37
N THR A 57 -7.29 -8.87 -4.12
CA THR A 57 -7.15 -9.38 -5.49
C THR A 57 -6.82 -10.87 -5.47
N ARG A 58 -6.74 -11.51 -6.65
CA ARG A 58 -6.24 -12.90 -6.80
C ARG A 58 -4.85 -13.11 -6.17
N PHE A 59 -4.05 -12.05 -6.04
CA PHE A 59 -2.72 -12.07 -5.42
C PHE A 59 -2.70 -11.55 -3.97
N GLY A 60 -3.88 -11.31 -3.39
CA GLY A 60 -4.07 -10.71 -2.06
C GLY A 60 -4.27 -9.19 -2.11
N TRP A 61 -4.09 -8.55 -0.97
CA TRP A 61 -4.19 -7.09 -0.86
C TRP A 61 -2.99 -6.40 -1.51
N LEU A 62 -3.30 -5.45 -2.39
CA LEU A 62 -2.35 -4.57 -3.04
C LEU A 62 -2.59 -3.16 -2.52
N VAL A 63 -1.56 -2.57 -1.92
CA VAL A 63 -1.61 -1.23 -1.31
C VAL A 63 -0.82 -0.28 -2.19
N TYR A 64 -1.30 0.94 -2.40
CA TYR A 64 -0.51 1.93 -3.12
C TYR A 64 0.68 2.39 -2.29
N GLU A 65 1.85 2.49 -2.92
CA GLU A 65 3.10 2.83 -2.24
C GLU A 65 3.05 4.22 -1.59
N ASP A 66 2.43 5.19 -2.25
CA ASP A 66 2.25 6.54 -1.73
C ASP A 66 1.39 6.58 -0.46
N SER A 67 0.32 5.78 -0.41
CA SER A 67 -0.50 5.59 0.78
C SER A 67 0.30 4.97 1.92
N PHE A 68 1.09 3.93 1.64
CA PHE A 68 1.98 3.33 2.63
C PHE A 68 2.99 4.36 3.15
N LEU A 69 3.66 5.12 2.28
CA LEU A 69 4.62 6.15 2.67
C LEU A 69 3.96 7.27 3.50
N LYS A 70 2.73 7.67 3.16
CA LYS A 70 1.95 8.65 3.93
C LYS A 70 1.69 8.14 5.35
N TRP A 71 1.30 6.88 5.48
CA TRP A 71 1.13 6.24 6.78
C TRP A 71 2.44 6.18 7.57
N VAL A 72 3.54 5.74 6.96
CA VAL A 72 4.88 5.73 7.59
C VAL A 72 5.27 7.12 8.11
N ARG A 73 5.05 8.17 7.30
CA ARG A 73 5.31 9.56 7.69
C ARG A 73 4.46 10.00 8.89
N SER A 74 3.20 9.55 8.97
CA SER A 74 2.34 9.87 10.12
C SER A 74 2.79 9.23 11.44
N LEU A 75 3.54 8.13 11.38
CA LEU A 75 4.07 7.44 12.56
C LEU A 75 5.38 8.04 13.09
N SER A 76 6.11 8.76 12.25
CA SER A 76 7.39 9.40 12.59
C SER A 76 7.22 10.80 13.20
N LYS A 77 5.99 11.21 13.52
CA LYS A 77 5.66 12.52 14.08
C LYS A 77 5.34 12.38 15.56
#